data_AF-A0A1Q7VWE8-F1
#
_entry.id   AF-A0A1Q7VWE8-F1
#
_cell.length_a   1.000
_cell.length_b   1.000
_cell.length_c   1.000
_cell.angle_alpha   90.00
_cell.angle_beta   90.00
_cell.angle_gamma   90.00
#
_symmetry.space_group_name_H-M   'P 1'
#
loop_
_entity.id
_entity.type
_entity.pdbx_description
1 polymer ?
#
loop_
_entity_poly.entity_id
_entity_poly.type
_entity_poly.pdbx_seq_one_letter_code
_entity_poly.pdbx_strand_id
1 'polypeptide(L)'
;MAWLLVLPMLTVLLIAPPALGSFSASRSGTALASSSSALGPLPEGDPVTLSVLEYASRAWYDHGHSLTGRHVALSGFVLPGDGGGWYLTRMVISCCAADAQPVKVGLSGSVPAGLKANDWIAVTGTYLERTDKDPVNGQPIPYLTVATSTPIPAPVRQYD
;
A
#
# COMPACT_ATOMS: atom_id res chain seq x y z
N MET A 1 26.85 29.25 28.97
CA MET A 1 26.72 29.04 27.50
C MET A 1 26.44 27.56 27.16
N ALA A 2 25.62 26.85 27.94
CA ALA A 2 25.23 25.45 27.65
C ALA A 2 23.73 25.30 27.31
N TRP A 3 22.93 26.35 27.52
CA TRP A 3 21.48 26.32 27.30
C TRP A 3 21.08 26.51 25.82
N LEU A 4 21.95 27.12 25.01
CA LEU A 4 21.74 27.32 23.56
C LEU A 4 21.83 26.03 22.72
N LEU A 5 22.32 24.93 23.30
CA LEU A 5 22.41 23.62 22.64
C LEU A 5 21.26 22.66 22.98
N VAL A 6 20.50 22.93 24.05
CA VAL A 6 19.34 22.10 24.44
C VAL A 6 18.11 22.43 23.56
N LEU A 7 18.00 23.69 23.16
CA LEU A 7 16.90 24.21 22.35
C LEU A 7 16.78 23.55 20.96
N PRO A 8 17.86 23.39 20.16
CA PRO A 8 17.77 22.67 18.88
C PRO A 8 17.41 21.18 19.06
N MET A 9 17.88 20.55 20.13
CA MET A 9 17.63 19.13 20.40
C MET A 9 16.17 18.86 20.80
N LEU A 10 15.53 19.79 21.53
CA LEU A 10 14.08 19.74 21.79
C LEU A 10 13.25 20.02 20.55
N THR A 11 13.68 20.94 19.67
CA THR A 11 12.94 21.25 18.44
C THR A 11 12.87 20.08 17.46
N VAL A 12 13.94 19.26 17.37
CA VAL A 12 13.92 18.06 16.50
C VAL A 12 13.00 16.98 17.07
N LEU A 13 12.90 16.84 18.41
CA LEU A 13 12.03 15.85 19.05
C LEU A 13 10.53 16.21 18.94
N LEU A 14 10.21 17.51 18.88
CA LEU A 14 8.85 18.04 18.74
C LEU A 14 8.37 18.07 17.28
N ILE A 15 9.28 17.96 16.30
CA ILE A 15 8.94 17.70 14.90
C ILE A 15 8.76 16.18 14.79
N ALA A 16 7.56 15.72 15.12
CA ALA A 16 7.15 14.38 14.71
C ALA A 16 7.39 14.27 13.19
N PRO A 17 8.22 13.33 12.71
CA PRO A 17 8.33 13.11 11.28
C PRO A 17 6.92 12.90 10.74
N PRO A 18 6.52 13.60 9.67
CA PRO A 18 5.17 13.51 9.14
C PRO A 18 4.85 12.03 8.98
N ALA A 19 3.67 11.65 9.48
CA ALA A 19 3.23 10.28 9.63
C ALA A 19 3.62 9.43 8.41
N LEU A 20 3.96 8.16 8.67
CA LEU A 20 4.19 7.08 7.71
C LEU A 20 2.93 6.80 6.85
N GLY A 21 2.42 7.80 6.17
CA GLY A 21 1.23 7.79 5.32
C GLY A 21 1.58 8.20 3.89
N SER A 22 0.62 8.82 3.20
CA SER A 22 0.74 9.09 1.75
C SER A 22 1.95 9.96 1.35
N PHE A 23 2.38 10.90 2.19
CA PHE A 23 3.55 11.74 1.90
C PHE A 23 4.85 10.91 1.83
N SER A 24 5.10 10.08 2.85
CA SER A 24 6.29 9.21 2.87
C SER A 24 6.20 8.11 1.80
N ALA A 25 5.00 7.58 1.56
CA ALA A 25 4.76 6.57 0.55
C ALA A 25 4.94 7.06 -0.89
N SER A 26 4.61 8.33 -1.19
CA SER A 26 4.81 8.91 -2.53
C SER A 26 6.29 9.18 -2.85
N ARG A 27 7.13 9.34 -1.83
CA ARG A 27 8.58 9.56 -1.98
C ARG A 27 9.42 8.28 -1.87
N SER A 28 8.81 7.18 -1.44
CA SER A 28 9.46 5.89 -1.30
C SER A 28 8.95 4.95 -2.40
N GLY A 29 9.82 4.13 -2.95
CA GLY A 29 9.40 3.12 -3.93
C GLY A 29 8.65 1.97 -3.27
N THR A 30 7.82 1.27 -4.04
CA THR A 30 7.10 0.09 -3.56
C THR A 30 8.10 -0.98 -3.13
N ALA A 31 7.88 -1.56 -1.95
CA ALA A 31 8.66 -2.63 -1.36
C ALA A 31 7.96 -3.96 -1.59
N LEU A 32 7.99 -4.42 -2.82
CA LEU A 32 7.74 -5.82 -3.11
C LEU A 32 9.01 -6.60 -2.77
N ALA A 33 9.07 -7.10 -1.54
CA ALA A 33 10.19 -7.91 -1.10
C ALA A 33 10.32 -9.14 -2.00
N SER A 34 11.56 -9.49 -2.38
CA SER A 34 11.90 -10.69 -3.17
C SER A 34 11.64 -12.02 -2.45
N SER A 35 10.96 -11.99 -1.31
CA SER A 35 10.69 -13.15 -0.49
C SER A 35 9.38 -13.79 -0.95
N SER A 36 9.48 -14.59 -2.01
CA SER A 36 8.58 -15.70 -2.30
C SER A 36 8.71 -16.74 -1.18
N SER A 37 8.30 -16.42 0.04
CA SER A 37 7.95 -17.47 0.99
C SER A 37 6.73 -18.15 0.40
N ALA A 38 6.83 -19.45 0.06
CA ALA A 38 5.80 -20.25 -0.59
C ALA A 38 4.40 -19.77 -0.22
N LEU A 39 3.78 -19.02 -1.13
CA LEU A 39 2.47 -18.42 -0.89
C LEU A 39 1.49 -19.58 -0.72
N GLY A 40 0.98 -19.76 0.51
CA GLY A 40 0.00 -20.79 0.79
C GLY A 40 -1.27 -20.62 -0.04
N PRO A 41 -2.17 -21.62 -0.02
CA PRO A 41 -3.45 -21.52 -0.72
C PRO A 41 -4.20 -20.26 -0.28
N LEU A 42 -5.02 -19.72 -1.18
CA LEU A 42 -5.87 -18.59 -0.82
C LEU A 42 -6.81 -18.99 0.32
N PRO A 43 -7.05 -18.08 1.29
CA PRO A 43 -8.08 -18.28 2.29
C PRO A 43 -9.43 -18.63 1.67
N GLU A 44 -10.23 -19.38 2.41
CA GLU A 44 -11.63 -19.62 2.05
C GLU A 44 -12.44 -18.31 2.14
N GLY A 45 -13.43 -18.17 1.26
CA GLY A 45 -14.30 -17.00 1.20
C GLY A 45 -14.42 -16.39 -0.19
N ASP A 46 -15.51 -15.64 -0.37
CA ASP A 46 -15.76 -14.77 -1.51
C ASP A 46 -16.47 -13.50 -1.02
N PRO A 47 -15.80 -12.33 -1.01
CA PRO A 47 -14.44 -12.09 -1.48
C PRO A 47 -13.36 -12.66 -0.55
N VAL A 48 -12.18 -12.94 -1.10
CA VAL A 48 -10.99 -13.38 -0.36
C VAL A 48 -10.31 -12.16 0.26
N THR A 49 -10.23 -12.10 1.59
CA THR A 49 -9.51 -11.03 2.28
C THR A 49 -8.01 -11.26 2.22
N LEU A 50 -7.27 -10.31 1.64
CA LEU A 50 -5.81 -10.35 1.54
C LEU A 50 -5.21 -9.02 2.02
N SER A 51 -4.00 -9.06 2.57
CA SER A 51 -3.21 -7.83 2.72
C SER A 51 -2.75 -7.30 1.35
N VAL A 52 -2.41 -6.01 1.29
CA VAL A 52 -1.91 -5.39 0.04
C VAL A 52 -0.58 -6.04 -0.38
N LEU A 53 0.28 -6.39 0.59
CA LEU A 53 1.54 -7.12 0.34
C LEU A 53 1.28 -8.49 -0.26
N GLU A 54 0.37 -9.26 0.32
CA GLU A 54 0.04 -10.61 -0.17
C GLU A 54 -0.55 -10.60 -1.57
N TYR A 55 -1.47 -9.66 -1.84
CA TYR A 55 -2.03 -9.49 -3.18
C TYR A 55 -0.93 -9.15 -4.19
N ALA A 56 -0.10 -8.15 -3.88
CA ALA A 56 0.94 -7.70 -4.79
C ALA A 56 2.01 -8.79 -5.02
N SER A 57 2.34 -9.57 -3.99
CA SER A 57 3.26 -10.71 -4.09
C SER A 57 2.68 -11.81 -4.99
N ARG A 58 1.40 -12.17 -4.85
CA ARG A 58 0.71 -13.15 -5.71
C ARG A 58 0.57 -12.64 -7.15
N ALA A 59 0.22 -11.37 -7.32
CA ALA A 59 0.06 -10.75 -8.63
C ALA A 59 1.37 -10.70 -9.43
N TRP A 60 2.50 -10.48 -8.76
CA TRP A 60 3.81 -10.38 -9.42
C TRP A 60 4.54 -11.72 -9.53
N TYR A 61 4.75 -12.44 -8.42
CA TYR A 61 5.58 -13.65 -8.42
C TYR A 61 4.85 -14.89 -8.96
N ASP A 62 3.56 -15.00 -8.68
CA ASP A 62 2.69 -16.08 -9.19
C ASP A 62 1.94 -15.66 -10.47
N HIS A 63 2.31 -14.52 -11.07
CA HIS A 63 1.65 -13.98 -12.27
C HIS A 63 0.11 -13.92 -12.15
N GLY A 64 -0.41 -13.77 -10.92
CA GLY A 64 -1.84 -13.77 -10.65
C GLY A 64 -2.57 -15.10 -10.85
N HIS A 65 -1.87 -16.23 -11.05
CA HIS A 65 -2.51 -17.54 -11.25
C HIS A 65 -3.46 -17.90 -10.10
N SER A 66 -3.01 -17.73 -8.85
CA SER A 66 -3.85 -17.95 -7.66
C SER A 66 -5.03 -16.97 -7.57
N LEU A 67 -4.93 -15.78 -8.16
CA LEU A 67 -5.94 -14.72 -8.08
C LEU A 67 -6.98 -14.79 -9.21
N THR A 68 -6.72 -15.58 -10.25
CA THR A 68 -7.57 -15.66 -11.44
C THR A 68 -8.96 -16.18 -11.08
N GLY A 69 -10.00 -15.43 -11.47
CA GLY A 69 -11.39 -15.79 -11.21
C GLY A 69 -11.85 -15.61 -9.75
N ARG A 70 -11.05 -14.97 -8.89
CA ARG A 70 -11.39 -14.69 -7.49
C ARG A 70 -11.70 -13.21 -7.29
N HIS A 71 -12.73 -12.91 -6.50
CA HIS A 71 -12.88 -11.58 -5.92
C HIS A 71 -11.97 -11.48 -4.70
N VAL A 72 -11.25 -10.39 -4.59
CA VAL A 72 -10.37 -10.11 -3.46
C VAL A 72 -10.81 -8.82 -2.77
N ALA A 73 -10.76 -8.83 -1.45
CA ALA A 73 -10.99 -7.68 -0.60
C ALA A 73 -9.65 -7.20 -0.03
N LEU A 74 -9.27 -5.97 -0.36
CA LEU A 74 -8.06 -5.30 0.12
C LEU A 74 -8.45 -4.05 0.89
N SER A 75 -7.60 -3.62 1.83
CA SER A 75 -7.75 -2.33 2.50
C SER A 75 -6.42 -1.61 2.61
N GLY A 76 -6.45 -0.29 2.48
CA GLY A 76 -5.25 0.53 2.49
C GLY A 76 -5.59 2.02 2.42
N PHE A 77 -4.58 2.85 2.63
CA PHE A 77 -4.71 4.27 2.33
C PHE A 77 -4.37 4.51 0.86
N VAL A 78 -4.94 5.55 0.27
CA VAL A 78 -4.65 5.87 -1.13
C VAL A 78 -3.58 6.95 -1.27
N LEU A 79 -2.88 6.89 -2.40
CA LEU A 79 -2.03 7.98 -2.87
C LEU A 79 -2.18 8.14 -4.39
N PRO A 80 -1.99 9.36 -4.92
CA PRO A 80 -2.10 9.61 -6.35
C PRO A 80 -1.08 8.75 -7.12
N GLY A 81 -1.57 8.02 -8.12
CA GLY A 81 -0.74 7.27 -9.04
C GLY A 81 -0.51 8.01 -10.35
N ASP A 82 0.24 7.39 -11.24
CA ASP A 82 0.55 7.97 -12.55
C ASP A 82 -0.71 8.03 -13.43
N GLY A 83 -0.73 9.00 -14.34
CA GLY A 83 -1.86 9.17 -15.29
C GLY A 83 -3.20 9.54 -14.63
N GLY A 84 -3.19 10.08 -13.41
CA GLY A 84 -4.41 10.45 -12.67
C GLY A 84 -5.12 9.26 -12.01
N GLY A 85 -4.46 8.10 -11.94
CA GLY A 85 -4.95 6.94 -11.21
C GLY A 85 -4.71 7.03 -9.69
N TRP A 86 -5.07 5.96 -8.99
CA TRP A 86 -4.86 5.83 -7.54
C TRP A 86 -4.09 4.56 -7.23
N TYR A 87 -3.18 4.64 -6.27
CA TYR A 87 -2.52 3.49 -5.67
C TYR A 87 -3.12 3.21 -4.30
N LEU A 88 -3.59 1.97 -4.09
CA LEU A 88 -3.90 1.45 -2.77
C LEU A 88 -2.60 1.03 -2.10
N THR A 89 -2.36 1.53 -0.89
CA THR A 89 -1.05 1.43 -0.24
C THR A 89 -1.20 0.97 1.20
N ARG A 90 -0.26 0.11 1.63
CA ARG A 90 0.00 -0.22 3.04
C ARG A 90 1.49 -0.04 3.32
N MET A 91 1.84 0.29 4.56
CA MET A 91 3.23 0.27 4.99
C MET A 91 3.58 -1.12 5.52
N VAL A 92 4.75 -1.63 5.19
CA VAL A 92 5.29 -2.88 5.74
C VAL A 92 6.51 -2.58 6.58
N ILE A 93 6.62 -3.20 7.76
CA ILE A 93 7.73 -2.96 8.69
C ILE A 93 8.59 -4.22 8.81
N SER A 94 9.90 -4.09 8.58
CA SER A 94 10.83 -5.22 8.76
C SER A 94 11.35 -5.36 10.19
N CYS A 95 11.89 -4.28 10.79
CA CYS A 95 12.41 -4.35 12.16
C CYS A 95 12.05 -3.15 13.05
N CYS A 96 11.86 -1.97 12.47
CA CYS A 96 11.42 -0.79 13.19
C CYS A 96 10.66 0.18 12.28
N ALA A 97 9.98 1.17 12.86
CA ALA A 97 9.22 2.17 12.10
C ALA A 97 10.08 2.98 11.10
N ALA A 98 11.40 3.04 11.29
CA ALA A 98 12.31 3.70 10.36
C ALA A 98 12.50 2.92 9.05
N ASP A 99 12.28 1.60 9.07
CA ASP A 99 12.39 0.73 7.89
C ASP A 99 11.03 0.46 7.24
N ALA A 100 10.01 1.23 7.63
CA ALA A 100 8.69 1.12 7.04
C ALA A 100 8.76 1.52 5.55
N GLN A 101 8.29 0.64 4.67
CA GLN A 101 8.25 0.89 3.24
C GLN A 101 6.84 0.69 2.69
N PRO A 102 6.42 1.44 1.66
CA PRO A 102 5.08 1.28 1.10
C PRO A 102 5.03 0.03 0.20
N VAL A 103 3.91 -0.68 0.20
CA VAL A 103 3.55 -1.59 -0.90
C VAL A 103 2.39 -0.96 -1.66
N LYS A 104 2.54 -0.79 -2.97
CA LYS A 104 1.58 -0.11 -3.84
C LYS A 104 0.87 -1.11 -4.75
N VAL A 105 -0.44 -0.94 -4.89
CA VAL A 105 -1.29 -1.65 -5.86
C VAL A 105 -2.07 -0.63 -6.68
N GLY A 106 -1.97 -0.72 -8.00
CA GLY A 106 -2.72 0.11 -8.94
C GLY A 106 -4.22 -0.15 -8.86
N LEU A 107 -5.03 0.90 -8.78
CA LEU A 107 -6.49 0.79 -8.86
C LEU A 107 -6.98 1.22 -10.25
N SER A 108 -7.79 0.36 -10.85
CA SER A 108 -8.58 0.67 -12.05
C SER A 108 -10.08 0.44 -11.78
N GLY A 109 -10.95 0.84 -12.70
CA GLY A 109 -12.39 0.68 -12.55
C GLY A 109 -13.04 1.72 -11.64
N SER A 110 -13.98 1.29 -10.81
CA SER A 110 -14.88 2.17 -10.03
C SER A 110 -14.23 2.68 -8.75
N VAL A 111 -13.33 3.65 -8.87
CA VAL A 111 -12.72 4.36 -7.73
C VAL A 111 -13.58 5.59 -7.37
N PRO A 112 -13.79 5.94 -6.07
CA PRO A 112 -14.66 7.04 -5.67
C PRO A 112 -14.22 8.38 -6.25
N ALA A 113 -15.18 9.16 -6.75
CA ALA A 113 -14.95 10.56 -7.09
C ALA A 113 -14.68 11.37 -5.82
N GLY A 114 -13.64 12.22 -5.82
CA GLY A 114 -13.30 13.09 -4.69
C GLY A 114 -12.38 12.48 -3.63
N LEU A 115 -11.84 11.29 -3.89
CA LEU A 115 -10.83 10.64 -3.06
C LEU A 115 -9.63 11.58 -2.83
N LYS A 116 -9.13 11.64 -1.60
CA LYS A 116 -7.97 12.44 -1.21
C LYS A 116 -6.82 11.53 -0.84
N ALA A 117 -5.59 12.00 -1.07
CA ALA A 117 -4.41 11.30 -0.58
C ALA A 117 -4.55 11.07 0.94
N ASN A 118 -4.16 9.87 1.39
CA ASN A 118 -4.29 9.39 2.77
C ASN A 118 -5.71 8.96 3.21
N ASP A 119 -6.72 9.02 2.34
CA ASP A 119 -8.02 8.41 2.63
C ASP A 119 -7.89 6.89 2.70
N TRP A 120 -8.51 6.29 3.72
CA TRP A 120 -8.57 4.85 3.88
C TRP A 120 -9.80 4.29 3.19
N ILE A 121 -9.58 3.28 2.35
CA ILE A 121 -10.66 2.58 1.65
C ILE A 121 -10.49 1.07 1.78
N ALA A 122 -11.62 0.37 1.82
CA ALA A 122 -11.69 -1.05 1.48
C ALA A 122 -12.16 -1.16 0.03
N VAL A 123 -11.50 -2.00 -0.76
CA VAL A 123 -11.87 -2.28 -2.15
C VAL A 123 -12.13 -3.76 -2.31
N THR A 124 -13.17 -4.10 -3.07
CA THR A 124 -13.36 -5.45 -3.60
C THR A 124 -13.18 -5.40 -5.11
N GLY A 125 -12.43 -6.34 -5.65
CA GLY A 125 -12.08 -6.34 -7.07
C GLY A 125 -11.53 -7.66 -7.56
N THR A 126 -11.02 -7.64 -8.79
CA THR A 126 -10.40 -8.81 -9.44
C THR A 126 -9.02 -8.46 -9.97
N TYR A 127 -8.17 -9.46 -10.09
CA TYR A 127 -6.84 -9.31 -10.65
C TYR A 127 -6.88 -8.70 -12.05
N LEU A 128 -6.03 -7.71 -12.29
CA LEU A 128 -5.81 -7.13 -13.61
C LEU A 128 -4.40 -7.49 -14.06
N GLU A 129 -4.28 -8.12 -15.23
CA GLU A 129 -3.01 -8.44 -15.88
C GLU A 129 -2.36 -7.17 -16.46
N ARG A 130 -1.99 -6.27 -15.55
CA ARG A 130 -1.29 -5.01 -15.81
C ARG A 130 -0.30 -4.79 -14.68
N THR A 131 0.89 -4.36 -15.03
CA THR A 131 1.92 -3.97 -14.08
C THR A 131 2.63 -2.73 -14.61
N ASP A 132 2.68 -1.69 -13.79
CA ASP A 132 3.45 -0.49 -14.09
C ASP A 132 4.78 -0.55 -13.31
N LYS A 133 5.72 0.37 -13.60
CA LYS A 133 6.97 0.49 -12.84
C LYS A 133 6.87 1.67 -11.90
N ASP A 134 7.22 1.45 -10.63
CA ASP A 134 7.30 2.52 -9.65
C ASP A 134 8.33 3.56 -10.11
N PRO A 135 7.96 4.85 -10.20
CA PRO A 135 8.86 5.89 -10.69
C PRO A 135 10.06 6.15 -9.76
N VAL A 136 10.00 5.73 -8.49
CA VAL A 136 11.05 5.98 -7.50
C VAL A 136 12.17 4.93 -7.58
N ASN A 137 11.82 3.65 -7.69
CA ASN A 137 12.80 2.54 -7.61
C ASN A 137 12.68 1.51 -8.76
N GLY A 138 11.74 1.69 -9.70
CA GLY A 138 11.52 0.80 -10.83
C GLY A 138 10.89 -0.55 -10.48
N GLN A 139 10.49 -0.77 -9.22
CA GLN A 139 9.84 -2.01 -8.79
C GLN A 139 8.44 -2.12 -9.41
N PRO A 140 7.93 -3.34 -9.64
CA PRO A 140 6.63 -3.55 -10.26
C PRO A 140 5.48 -3.03 -9.38
N ILE A 141 4.43 -2.48 -9.98
CA ILE A 141 3.18 -2.13 -9.30
C ILE A 141 2.06 -2.90 -10.01
N PRO A 142 1.57 -4.01 -9.43
CA PRO A 142 0.46 -4.76 -10.00
C PRO A 142 -0.86 -4.02 -9.82
N TYR A 143 -1.83 -4.30 -10.69
CA TYR A 143 -3.13 -3.63 -10.68
C TYR A 143 -4.28 -4.53 -10.22
N LEU A 144 -5.32 -3.90 -9.67
CA LEU A 144 -6.61 -4.47 -9.32
C LEU A 144 -7.71 -3.70 -10.06
N THR A 145 -8.63 -4.42 -10.69
CA THR A 145 -9.89 -3.83 -11.18
C THR A 145 -10.88 -3.75 -10.03
N VAL A 146 -11.17 -2.54 -9.56
CA VAL A 146 -12.10 -2.27 -8.46
C VAL A 146 -13.53 -2.42 -8.97
N ALA A 147 -14.27 -3.32 -8.31
CA ALA A 147 -15.71 -3.50 -8.51
C ALA A 147 -16.50 -2.64 -7.51
N THR A 148 -16.09 -2.63 -6.24
CA THR A 148 -16.69 -1.80 -5.20
C THR A 148 -15.61 -1.20 -4.30
N SER A 149 -15.89 -0.03 -3.75
CA SER A 149 -15.00 0.68 -2.83
C SER A 149 -15.81 1.38 -1.76
N THR A 150 -15.39 1.26 -0.51
CA THR A 150 -16.02 1.92 0.63
C THR A 150 -14.97 2.66 1.45
N PRO A 151 -15.23 3.93 1.84
CA PRO A 151 -14.42 4.61 2.84
C PRO A 151 -14.47 3.86 4.17
N ILE A 152 -13.33 3.72 4.82
CA ILE A 152 -13.21 3.11 6.14
C ILE A 152 -12.40 4.03 7.06
N PRO A 153 -12.59 3.96 8.40
CA PRO A 153 -11.64 4.59 9.30
C PRO A 153 -10.26 3.94 9.18
N ALA A 154 -9.21 4.68 9.51
CA ALA A 154 -7.87 4.12 9.59
C ALA A 154 -7.87 2.94 10.60
N PRO A 155 -7.38 1.76 10.21
CA PRO A 155 -7.32 0.61 11.11
C PRO A 155 -6.37 0.90 12.28
N VAL A 156 -6.62 0.26 13.41
CA VAL A 156 -5.77 0.37 14.62
C VAL A 156 -4.33 -0.05 14.31
N ARG A 157 -4.14 -1.03 13.40
CA ARG A 157 -2.84 -1.41 12.83
C ARG A 157 -2.70 -0.90 11.40
N GLN A 158 -1.89 0.14 11.22
CA GLN A 158 -1.69 0.83 9.94
C GLN A 158 -0.55 0.25 9.09
N TYR A 159 0.18 -0.71 9.63
CA TYR A 159 1.25 -1.44 8.96
C TYR A 159 0.99 -2.94 9.00
N ASP A 160 1.50 -3.64 7.99
CA ASP A 160 1.52 -5.10 7.88
C ASP A 160 2.91 -5.67 8.23
#